data_AF-A0A8F5BVV7-F1
#
_entry.id   AF-A0A8F5BVV7-F1
#
_cell.length_a   1.000
_cell.length_b   1.000
_cell.length_c   1.000
_cell.angle_alpha   90.00
_cell.angle_beta   90.00
_cell.angle_gamma   90.00
#
_symmetry.space_group_name_H-M   'P 1'
#
loop_
_entity.id
_entity.type
_entity.pdbx_description
1 polymer ?
#
loop_
_entity_poly.entity_id
_entity_poly.type
_entity_poly.pdbx_seq_one_letter_code
_entity_poly.pdbx_strand_id
1 'polypeptide(L)'
;MSYKDLVKEAEDFARVLIKKKSRKVLGIYYAIWGFYELILSLSYVIIGSLNVNIPLLYGLIPLILVIPFAYFTTTIFKGIRVDYIKLIGREGYGRTRFNYTIMVLLVLMLFISFILVLYLSINTVYFILPFYIYVIFIAYSLYRFLYSKYRLVEPRYYDLIAIVTLLLAPLGILSQLLYSLYIVFEIAWFYASISSLLEVSAVE
;
A
#
# COMPACT_ATOMS: atom_id res chain seq x y z
N MET A 1 -27.30 -32.46 -16.15
CA MET A 1 -26.21 -31.75 -15.47
C MET A 1 -25.82 -32.56 -14.24
N SER A 2 -24.56 -32.98 -14.11
CA SER A 2 -24.12 -33.78 -12.96
C SER A 2 -23.95 -32.89 -11.73
N TYR A 3 -24.12 -33.44 -10.52
CA TYR A 3 -23.77 -32.76 -9.27
C TYR A 3 -22.32 -32.24 -9.29
N LYS A 4 -21.41 -32.97 -9.93
CA LYS A 4 -20.01 -32.53 -10.12
C LYS A 4 -19.89 -31.29 -11.00
N ASP A 5 -20.74 -31.15 -12.01
CA ASP A 5 -20.74 -30.00 -12.92
C ASP A 5 -21.26 -28.75 -12.18
N LEU A 6 -22.33 -28.91 -11.39
CA LEU A 6 -22.89 -27.85 -10.55
C LEU A 6 -21.89 -27.34 -9.51
N VAL A 7 -21.16 -28.24 -8.85
CA VAL A 7 -20.10 -27.85 -7.90
C VAL A 7 -18.99 -27.09 -8.60
N LYS A 8 -18.56 -27.55 -9.78
CA LYS A 8 -17.51 -26.88 -10.56
C LYS A 8 -17.94 -25.49 -11.02
N GLU A 9 -19.16 -25.34 -11.52
CA GLU A 9 -19.70 -24.03 -11.91
C GLU A 9 -19.80 -23.06 -10.73
N ALA A 10 -20.23 -23.55 -9.56
CA ALA A 10 -20.27 -22.74 -8.35
C ALA A 10 -18.86 -22.29 -7.89
N GLU A 11 -17.86 -23.17 -7.97
CA GLU A 11 -16.47 -22.83 -7.69
C GLU A 11 -15.92 -21.79 -8.67
N ASP A 12 -16.17 -21.96 -9.97
CA ASP A 12 -15.71 -21.05 -11.01
C ASP A 12 -16.35 -19.68 -10.85
N PHE A 13 -17.65 -19.62 -10.57
CA PHE A 13 -18.36 -18.38 -10.26
C PHE A 13 -17.77 -17.67 -9.03
N ALA A 14 -17.52 -18.42 -7.95
CA ALA A 14 -16.97 -17.85 -6.73
C ALA A 14 -15.52 -17.34 -6.92
N ARG A 15 -14.72 -18.01 -7.77
CA ARG A 15 -13.38 -17.50 -8.17
C ARG A 15 -13.47 -16.18 -8.93
N VAL A 16 -14.41 -16.05 -9.86
CA VAL A 16 -14.64 -14.78 -10.58
C VAL A 16 -15.00 -13.66 -9.60
N LEU A 17 -15.88 -13.94 -8.63
CA LEU A 17 -16.29 -12.97 -7.62
C LEU A 17 -15.12 -12.52 -6.73
N ILE A 18 -14.25 -13.44 -6.32
CA ILE A 18 -13.04 -13.12 -5.55
C ILE A 18 -12.05 -12.30 -6.40
N LYS A 19 -11.89 -12.62 -7.70
CA LYS A 19 -11.02 -11.84 -8.60
C LYS A 19 -11.52 -10.40 -8.73
N LYS A 20 -12.82 -10.19 -8.94
CA LYS A 20 -13.46 -8.86 -8.96
C LYS A 20 -13.25 -8.11 -7.65
N LYS A 21 -13.52 -8.76 -6.52
CA LYS A 21 -13.34 -8.15 -5.19
C LYS A 21 -11.87 -7.75 -4.95
N SER A 22 -10.94 -8.60 -5.37
CA SER A 22 -9.49 -8.35 -5.27
C SER A 22 -9.05 -7.15 -6.10
N ARG A 23 -9.52 -7.03 -7.35
CA ARG A 23 -9.28 -5.84 -8.18
C ARG A 23 -9.85 -4.57 -7.58
N LYS A 24 -11.07 -4.63 -7.03
CA LYS A 24 -11.68 -3.48 -6.35
C LYS A 24 -10.85 -3.02 -5.16
N VAL A 25 -10.36 -3.94 -4.34
CA VAL A 25 -9.53 -3.58 -3.17
C VAL A 25 -8.18 -3.04 -3.57
N LEU A 26 -7.54 -3.57 -4.62
CA LEU A 26 -6.32 -2.95 -5.16
C LEU A 26 -6.57 -1.53 -5.64
N GLY A 27 -7.69 -1.30 -6.35
CA GLY A 27 -8.08 0.04 -6.80
C GLY A 27 -8.24 1.02 -5.63
N ILE A 28 -8.99 0.61 -4.60
CA ILE A 28 -9.17 1.41 -3.37
C ILE A 28 -7.84 1.62 -2.65
N TYR A 29 -7.02 0.58 -2.56
CA TYR A 29 -5.71 0.64 -1.92
C TYR A 29 -4.80 1.67 -2.59
N TYR A 30 -4.70 1.66 -3.93
CA TYR A 30 -3.89 2.64 -4.65
C TYR A 30 -4.42 4.07 -4.45
N ALA A 31 -5.73 4.28 -4.46
CA ALA A 31 -6.31 5.59 -4.16
C ALA A 31 -5.98 6.06 -2.74
N ILE A 32 -6.16 5.18 -1.73
CA ILE A 32 -5.92 5.50 -0.32
C ILE A 32 -4.48 6.00 -0.12
N TRP A 33 -3.49 5.28 -0.62
CA TRP A 33 -2.09 5.69 -0.47
C TRP A 33 -1.69 6.85 -1.39
N GLY A 34 -2.34 7.03 -2.54
CA GLY A 34 -2.20 8.27 -3.33
C GLY A 34 -2.71 9.49 -2.57
N PHE A 35 -3.86 9.39 -1.90
CA PHE A 35 -4.38 10.44 -1.03
C PHE A 35 -3.52 10.69 0.21
N TYR A 36 -2.90 9.64 0.78
CA TYR A 36 -1.95 9.79 1.88
C TYR A 36 -0.81 10.74 1.49
N GLU A 37 -0.20 10.50 0.33
CA GLU A 37 0.93 11.32 -0.15
C GLU A 37 0.50 12.76 -0.46
N LEU A 38 -0.68 12.95 -1.06
CA LEU A 38 -1.26 14.28 -1.27
C LEU A 38 -1.46 15.04 0.05
N ILE A 39 -2.02 14.39 1.07
CA ILE A 39 -2.24 14.99 2.39
C ILE A 39 -0.90 15.29 3.08
N LEU A 40 0.08 14.40 2.95
CA LEU A 40 1.42 14.61 3.48
C LEU A 40 2.09 15.83 2.82
N SER A 41 2.03 15.91 1.50
CA SER A 41 2.56 17.02 0.69
C SER A 41 1.88 18.34 1.05
N LEU A 42 0.55 18.36 1.15
CA LEU A 42 -0.22 19.54 1.55
C LEU A 42 0.17 19.99 2.96
N SER A 43 0.36 19.05 3.89
CA SER A 43 0.77 19.34 5.27
C SER A 43 2.14 20.02 5.32
N TYR A 44 3.11 19.56 4.52
CA TYR A 44 4.43 20.20 4.44
C TYR A 44 4.39 21.57 3.75
N VAL A 45 3.57 21.76 2.72
CA VAL A 45 3.37 23.06 2.08
C VAL A 45 2.80 24.08 3.07
N ILE A 46 1.82 23.69 3.89
CA ILE A 46 1.24 24.55 4.92
C ILE A 46 2.28 24.91 6.00
N ILE A 47 3.09 23.96 6.44
CA ILE A 47 4.13 24.21 7.45
C ILE A 47 5.22 25.13 6.92
N GLY A 48 5.64 24.90 5.68
CA GLY A 48 6.59 25.76 4.98
C GLY A 48 6.05 27.19 4.83
N SER A 49 4.78 27.36 4.46
CA SER A 49 4.18 28.69 4.29
C SER A 49 4.01 29.46 5.60
N LEU A 50 3.85 28.76 6.72
CA LEU A 50 3.81 29.35 8.07
C LEU A 50 5.20 29.61 8.67
N ASN A 51 6.29 29.34 7.93
CA ASN A 51 7.68 29.43 8.39
C ASN A 51 7.95 28.63 9.68
N VAL A 52 7.22 27.54 9.89
CA VAL A 52 7.40 26.67 11.06
C VAL A 52 8.56 25.71 10.77
N ASN A 53 9.75 26.03 11.26
CA ASN A 53 10.93 25.19 11.10
C ASN A 53 11.24 24.40 12.38
N ILE A 54 10.33 23.49 12.75
CA ILE A 54 10.49 22.59 13.90
C ILE A 54 10.80 21.19 13.35
N PRO A 55 12.05 20.71 13.43
CA PRO A 55 12.46 19.38 12.92
C PRO A 55 11.58 18.23 13.44
N LEU A 56 11.10 18.35 14.67
CA LEU A 56 10.17 17.41 15.31
C LEU A 56 8.88 17.22 14.48
N LEU A 57 8.32 18.30 13.93
CA LEU A 57 7.09 18.24 13.16
C LEU A 57 7.28 17.47 11.84
N TYR A 58 8.43 17.66 11.19
CA TYR A 58 8.74 16.96 9.94
C TYR A 58 8.79 15.43 10.08
N GLY A 59 9.10 14.93 11.29
CA GLY A 59 9.05 13.49 11.56
C GLY A 59 7.72 13.00 12.16
N LEU A 60 7.03 13.82 12.97
CA LEU A 60 5.76 13.42 13.58
C LEU A 60 4.61 13.33 12.58
N ILE A 61 4.55 14.24 11.61
CA ILE A 61 3.45 14.31 10.64
C ILE A 61 3.30 13.02 9.83
N PRO A 62 4.33 12.50 9.15
CA PRO A 62 4.19 11.25 8.41
C PRO A 62 3.85 10.08 9.34
N LEU A 63 4.35 10.08 10.57
CA LEU A 63 4.05 9.03 11.55
C LEU A 63 2.59 9.05 12.02
N ILE A 64 2.03 10.23 12.28
CA ILE A 64 0.63 10.37 12.69
C ILE A 64 -0.29 10.06 11.50
N LEU A 65 0.03 10.60 10.33
CA LEU A 65 -0.79 10.44 9.13
C LEU A 65 -0.79 9.00 8.63
N VAL A 66 0.28 8.21 8.78
CA VAL A 66 0.30 6.84 8.24
C VAL A 66 -0.64 5.88 8.98
N ILE A 67 -0.94 6.15 10.26
CA ILE A 67 -1.76 5.27 11.12
C ILE A 67 -3.14 4.97 10.52
N PRO A 68 -3.99 5.96 10.18
CA PRO A 68 -5.31 5.69 9.60
C PRO A 68 -5.22 4.93 8.27
N PHE A 69 -4.28 5.28 7.39
CA PHE A 69 -4.14 4.65 6.06
C PHE A 69 -3.68 3.19 6.17
N ALA A 70 -2.76 2.92 7.09
CA ALA A 70 -2.33 1.58 7.40
C ALA A 70 -3.45 0.75 8.04
N TYR A 71 -4.23 1.32 8.97
CA TYR A 71 -5.42 0.68 9.52
C TYR A 71 -6.45 0.32 8.43
N PHE A 72 -6.77 1.25 7.53
CA PHE A 72 -7.67 0.98 6.40
C PHE A 72 -7.13 -0.13 5.49
N THR A 73 -5.84 -0.09 5.16
CA THR A 73 -5.16 -1.13 4.37
C THR A 73 -5.32 -2.52 5.00
N THR A 74 -5.04 -2.66 6.29
CA THR A 74 -5.19 -3.97 6.94
C THR A 74 -6.63 -4.48 6.91
N THR A 75 -7.60 -3.57 7.07
CA THR A 75 -9.03 -3.90 7.09
C THR A 75 -9.53 -4.39 5.73
N ILE A 76 -9.21 -3.69 4.64
CA ILE A 76 -9.68 -4.05 3.29
C ILE A 76 -9.09 -5.39 2.81
N PHE A 77 -7.80 -5.63 3.07
CA PHE A 77 -7.14 -6.88 2.67
C PHE A 77 -7.53 -8.07 3.54
N LYS A 78 -7.86 -7.85 4.82
CA LYS A 78 -8.37 -8.91 5.71
C LYS A 78 -9.69 -9.47 5.18
N GLY A 79 -10.59 -8.60 4.71
CA GLY A 79 -11.89 -9.01 4.16
C GLY A 79 -11.77 -10.01 3.01
N ILE A 80 -10.99 -9.68 1.98
CA ILE A 80 -10.80 -10.58 0.83
C ILE A 80 -10.15 -11.90 1.24
N ARG A 81 -9.13 -11.83 2.09
CA ARG A 81 -8.40 -13.03 2.49
C ARG A 81 -9.29 -14.02 3.24
N VAL A 82 -10.21 -13.52 4.07
CA VAL A 82 -11.23 -14.35 4.73
C VAL A 82 -12.12 -15.04 3.70
N ASP A 83 -12.59 -14.32 2.69
CA ASP A 83 -13.44 -14.90 1.64
C ASP A 83 -12.70 -15.95 0.81
N TYR A 84 -11.43 -15.73 0.50
CA TYR A 84 -10.61 -16.71 -0.21
C TYR A 84 -10.31 -17.96 0.61
N ILE A 85 -10.06 -17.82 1.92
CA ILE A 85 -9.87 -18.99 2.81
C ILE A 85 -11.16 -19.80 2.89
N LYS A 86 -12.33 -19.15 2.96
CA LYS A 86 -13.63 -19.82 2.92
C LYS A 86 -13.82 -20.61 1.62
N LEU A 87 -13.39 -20.06 0.47
CA LEU A 87 -13.46 -20.76 -0.82
C LEU A 87 -12.58 -22.02 -0.87
N ILE A 88 -11.35 -21.95 -0.35
CA ILE A 88 -10.38 -23.07 -0.45
C ILE A 88 -10.61 -24.15 0.61
N GLY A 89 -11.45 -23.90 1.63
CA GLY A 89 -11.83 -24.90 2.62
C GLY A 89 -10.69 -25.39 3.53
N ARG A 90 -9.52 -24.72 3.53
CA ARG A 90 -8.40 -25.11 4.41
C ARG A 90 -8.52 -24.47 5.79
N GLU A 91 -9.06 -25.25 6.73
CA GLU A 91 -8.81 -25.09 8.16
C GLU A 91 -7.28 -25.09 8.39
N GLY A 92 -6.70 -23.94 8.71
CA GLY A 92 -5.26 -23.85 9.02
C GLY A 92 -4.46 -22.85 8.21
N TYR A 93 -5.06 -22.09 7.29
CA TYR A 93 -4.34 -20.99 6.64
C TYR A 93 -4.10 -19.83 7.62
N GLY A 94 -3.03 -19.96 8.42
CA GLY A 94 -2.32 -18.91 9.16
C GLY A 94 -3.18 -17.73 9.57
N ARG A 95 -4.09 -17.98 10.50
CA ARG A 95 -5.00 -16.98 11.10
C ARG A 95 -4.18 -15.76 11.55
N THR A 96 -4.55 -14.62 10.97
CA THR A 96 -4.69 -13.31 11.65
C THR A 96 -3.48 -12.50 12.16
N ARG A 97 -2.25 -13.00 12.27
CA ARG A 97 -1.17 -12.16 12.86
C ARG A 97 -0.28 -11.38 11.88
N PHE A 98 -0.03 -11.89 10.68
CA PHE A 98 1.07 -11.38 9.83
C PHE A 98 0.91 -9.92 9.36
N ASN A 99 -0.29 -9.50 8.95
CA ASN A 99 -0.51 -8.12 8.51
C ASN A 99 -0.43 -7.12 9.68
N TYR A 100 -0.87 -7.53 10.86
CA TYR A 100 -0.74 -6.72 12.09
C TYR A 100 0.72 -6.63 12.52
N THR A 101 1.46 -7.75 12.47
CA THR A 101 2.91 -7.76 12.76
C THR A 101 3.68 -6.87 11.79
N ILE A 102 3.38 -6.90 10.49
CA ILE A 102 3.99 -5.98 9.52
C ILE A 102 3.66 -4.53 9.90
N MET A 103 2.41 -4.22 10.25
CA MET A 103 2.02 -2.87 10.62
C MET A 103 2.74 -2.37 11.88
N VAL A 104 2.81 -3.21 12.92
CA VAL A 104 3.53 -2.90 14.17
C VAL A 104 5.01 -2.69 13.88
N LEU A 105 5.64 -3.57 13.09
CA LEU A 105 7.05 -3.42 12.71
C LEU A 105 7.29 -2.13 11.90
N LEU A 106 6.35 -1.75 11.04
CA LEU A 106 6.45 -0.58 10.18
C LEU A 106 6.29 0.72 10.99
N VAL A 107 5.34 0.78 11.92
CA VAL A 107 5.21 1.90 12.88
C VAL A 107 6.42 1.98 13.81
N LEU A 108 6.90 0.83 14.31
CA LEU A 108 8.04 0.77 15.24
C LEU A 108 9.36 1.14 14.54
N MET A 109 9.56 0.76 13.28
CA MET A 109 10.70 1.17 12.47
C MET A 109 10.68 2.67 12.16
N LEU A 110 9.52 3.24 11.78
CA LEU A 110 9.36 4.69 11.58
C LEU A 110 9.60 5.46 12.88
N PHE A 111 9.18 4.92 14.02
CA PHE A 111 9.37 5.52 15.34
C PHE A 111 10.84 5.49 15.78
N ILE A 112 11.55 4.36 15.65
CA ILE A 112 12.99 4.24 15.95
C ILE A 112 13.78 5.21 15.08
N SER A 113 13.46 5.22 13.80
CA SER A 113 14.03 6.12 12.81
C SER A 113 13.87 7.60 13.16
N PHE A 114 12.67 7.98 13.57
CA PHE A 114 12.37 9.32 14.04
C PHE A 114 13.18 9.71 15.28
N ILE A 115 13.28 8.81 16.27
CA ILE A 115 14.10 9.03 17.48
C ILE A 115 15.57 9.20 17.14
N LEU A 116 16.11 8.38 16.23
CA LEU A 116 17.52 8.45 15.84
C LEU A 116 17.87 9.80 15.21
N VAL A 117 17.00 10.33 14.34
CA VAL A 117 17.25 11.64 13.72
C VAL A 117 17.14 12.79 14.72
N LEU A 118 16.15 12.73 15.63
CA LEU A 118 16.01 13.72 16.70
C LEU A 118 17.22 13.76 17.63
N TYR A 119 17.69 12.61 18.07
CA TYR A 119 18.77 12.51 19.04
C TYR A 119 20.12 12.91 18.45
N LEU A 120 20.35 12.56 17.18
CA LEU A 120 21.64 12.77 16.52
C LEU A 120 21.76 14.13 15.81
N SER A 121 20.71 14.96 15.80
CA SER A 121 20.67 16.25 15.09
C SER A 121 21.10 16.14 13.62
N ILE A 122 20.77 15.02 12.99
CA ILE A 122 21.23 14.66 11.66
C ILE A 122 20.40 15.40 10.60
N ASN A 123 21.04 15.74 9.47
CA ASN A 123 20.41 16.36 8.30
C ASN A 123 19.14 15.61 7.84
N THR A 124 18.14 16.33 7.33
CA THR A 124 16.87 15.76 6.86
C THR A 124 17.03 14.71 5.76
N VAL A 125 18.12 14.73 5.00
CA VAL A 125 18.45 13.69 4.00
C VAL A 125 18.47 12.28 4.60
N TYR A 126 18.82 12.13 5.88
CA TYR A 126 18.88 10.83 6.54
C TYR A 126 17.50 10.26 6.92
N PHE A 127 16.40 11.04 6.77
CA PHE A 127 15.04 10.50 6.82
C PHE A 127 14.73 9.54 5.66
N ILE A 128 15.60 9.48 4.63
CA ILE A 128 15.42 8.57 3.49
C ILE A 128 15.52 7.08 3.88
N LEU A 129 16.40 6.72 4.82
CA LEU A 129 16.57 5.33 5.26
C LEU A 129 15.30 4.78 5.94
N PRO A 130 14.71 5.49 6.92
CA PRO A 130 13.38 5.17 7.47
C PRO A 130 12.30 5.01 6.42
N PHE A 131 12.29 5.93 5.44
CA PHE A 131 11.30 5.95 4.39
C PHE A 131 11.45 4.77 3.44
N TYR A 132 12.68 4.36 3.13
CA TYR A 132 12.97 3.15 2.34
C TYR A 132 12.55 1.87 3.03
N ILE A 133 12.81 1.74 4.33
CA ILE A 133 12.36 0.57 5.10
C ILE A 133 10.84 0.42 4.97
N TYR A 134 10.12 1.53 5.17
CA TYR A 134 8.68 1.60 5.00
C TYR A 134 8.23 1.22 3.58
N VAL A 135 8.82 1.84 2.56
CA VAL A 135 8.51 1.61 1.14
C VAL A 135 8.76 0.16 0.73
N ILE A 136 9.86 -0.45 1.18
CA ILE A 136 10.20 -1.86 0.90
C ILE A 136 9.14 -2.79 1.51
N PHE A 137 8.68 -2.52 2.72
CA PHE A 137 7.63 -3.34 3.35
C PHE A 137 6.31 -3.27 2.60
N ILE A 138 5.92 -2.08 2.14
CA ILE A 138 4.73 -1.91 1.30
C ILE A 138 4.89 -2.63 -0.03
N ALA A 139 6.01 -2.40 -0.72
CA ALA A 139 6.31 -3.05 -1.99
C ALA A 139 6.29 -4.58 -1.85
N TYR A 140 6.87 -5.13 -0.78
CA TYR A 140 6.84 -6.56 -0.49
C TYR A 140 5.42 -7.08 -0.22
N SER A 141 4.61 -6.33 0.51
CA SER A 141 3.20 -6.68 0.77
C SER A 141 2.40 -6.75 -0.54
N LEU A 142 2.54 -5.74 -1.41
CA LEU A 142 1.95 -5.71 -2.76
C LEU A 142 2.45 -6.86 -3.62
N TYR A 143 3.77 -7.05 -3.67
CA TYR A 143 4.39 -8.13 -4.43
C TYR A 143 3.85 -9.49 -4.02
N ARG A 144 3.75 -9.77 -2.72
CA ARG A 144 3.19 -11.03 -2.22
C ARG A 144 1.72 -11.18 -2.61
N PHE A 145 0.94 -10.11 -2.57
CA PHE A 145 -0.47 -10.16 -2.96
C PHE A 145 -0.65 -10.51 -4.44
N LEU A 146 0.19 -9.92 -5.31
CA LEU A 146 0.08 -10.01 -6.77
C LEU A 146 0.82 -11.21 -7.39
N TYR A 147 1.98 -11.57 -6.85
CA TYR A 147 2.91 -12.52 -7.47
C TYR A 147 3.14 -13.80 -6.66
N SER A 148 2.52 -13.97 -5.49
CA SER A 148 2.65 -15.23 -4.75
C SER A 148 1.93 -16.40 -5.45
N LYS A 149 2.33 -17.62 -5.09
CA LYS A 149 1.66 -18.87 -5.50
C LYS A 149 0.14 -18.87 -5.23
N TYR A 150 -0.29 -18.07 -4.26
CA TYR A 150 -1.70 -17.94 -3.84
C TYR A 150 -2.29 -16.59 -4.25
N ARG A 151 -1.81 -15.99 -5.35
CA ARG A 151 -2.34 -14.73 -5.88
C ARG A 151 -3.83 -14.87 -6.12
N LEU A 152 -4.57 -13.87 -5.66
CA LEU A 152 -6.03 -13.80 -5.83
C LEU A 152 -6.41 -13.21 -7.19
N VAL A 153 -5.43 -12.60 -7.84
CA VAL A 153 -5.62 -11.79 -9.02
C VAL A 153 -4.35 -11.79 -9.85
N GLU A 154 -4.50 -11.72 -11.17
CA GLU A 154 -3.37 -11.74 -12.09
C GLU A 154 -2.77 -10.34 -12.20
N PRO A 155 -1.47 -10.15 -11.93
CA PRO A 155 -0.82 -8.84 -11.95
C PRO A 155 -0.96 -8.17 -13.32
N ARG A 156 -1.16 -6.85 -13.31
CA ARG A 156 -1.22 -6.01 -14.51
C ARG A 156 -0.01 -5.09 -14.60
N TYR A 157 0.22 -4.54 -15.78
CA TYR A 157 1.35 -3.62 -16.00
C TYR A 157 1.26 -2.38 -15.08
N TYR A 158 0.06 -1.84 -14.84
CA TYR A 158 -0.13 -0.70 -13.95
C TYR A 158 0.19 -1.04 -12.47
N ASP A 159 -0.01 -2.29 -12.05
CA ASP A 159 0.39 -2.75 -10.71
C ASP A 159 1.92 -2.71 -10.56
N LEU A 160 2.64 -3.07 -11.63
CA LEU A 160 4.11 -3.04 -11.66
C LEU A 160 4.64 -1.59 -11.69
N ILE A 161 4.01 -0.71 -12.49
CA ILE A 161 4.35 0.72 -12.51
C ILE A 161 4.19 1.31 -11.10
N ALA A 162 3.08 1.04 -10.41
CA ALA A 162 2.86 1.55 -9.05
C ALA A 162 3.93 1.07 -8.05
N ILE A 163 4.37 -0.19 -8.12
CA ILE A 163 5.45 -0.70 -7.27
C ILE A 163 6.79 -0.01 -7.61
N VAL A 164 7.12 0.14 -8.89
CA VAL A 164 8.37 0.78 -9.32
C VAL A 164 8.40 2.24 -8.87
N THR A 165 7.33 2.99 -9.10
CA THR A 165 7.28 4.39 -8.68
C THR A 165 7.30 4.56 -7.18
N LEU A 166 6.69 3.64 -6.41
CA LEU A 166 6.82 3.61 -4.94
C LEU A 166 8.28 3.45 -4.49
N LEU A 167 9.03 2.55 -5.12
CA LEU A 167 10.45 2.31 -4.79
C LEU A 167 11.35 3.51 -5.13
N LEU A 168 10.96 4.30 -6.13
CA LEU A 168 11.69 5.49 -6.57
C LEU A 168 11.33 6.75 -5.78
N ALA A 169 10.10 6.85 -5.23
CA ALA A 169 9.61 8.03 -4.53
C ALA A 169 10.56 8.57 -3.43
N PRO A 170 11.21 7.74 -2.58
CA PRO A 170 12.18 8.22 -1.60
C PRO A 170 13.36 9.00 -2.16
N LEU A 171 13.78 8.73 -3.41
CA LEU A 171 14.89 9.45 -4.05
C LEU A 171 14.57 10.93 -4.27
N GLY A 172 13.28 11.31 -4.27
CA GLY A 172 12.85 12.70 -4.37
C GLY A 172 13.34 13.59 -3.22
N ILE A 173 13.70 12.99 -2.06
CA ILE A 173 14.27 13.72 -0.91
C ILE A 173 15.74 14.13 -1.16
N LEU A 174 16.47 13.42 -2.04
CA LEU A 174 17.91 13.61 -2.20
C LEU A 174 18.28 14.91 -2.93
N SER A 175 17.42 15.38 -3.84
CA SER A 175 17.68 16.60 -4.60
C SER A 175 16.41 17.17 -5.19
N GLN A 176 16.41 18.49 -5.42
CA GLN A 176 15.30 19.19 -6.07
C GLN A 176 15.04 18.70 -7.51
N LEU A 177 16.07 18.21 -8.21
CA LEU A 177 15.93 17.62 -9.54
C LEU A 177 15.08 16.34 -9.52
N LEU A 178 15.21 15.54 -8.46
CA LEU A 178 14.48 14.28 -8.28
C LEU A 178 13.10 14.48 -7.66
N TYR A 179 12.73 15.69 -7.26
CA TYR A 179 11.42 16.00 -6.67
C TYR A 179 10.26 15.64 -7.62
N SER A 180 10.50 15.68 -8.94
CA SER A 180 9.53 15.24 -9.96
C SER A 180 9.09 13.78 -9.81
N LEU A 181 9.87 12.93 -9.12
CA LEU A 181 9.50 11.54 -8.83
C LEU A 181 8.24 11.43 -7.96
N TYR A 182 7.96 12.41 -7.09
CA TYR A 182 6.71 12.44 -6.31
C TYR A 182 5.48 12.60 -7.21
N ILE A 183 5.58 13.48 -8.22
CA ILE A 183 4.51 13.69 -9.19
C ILE A 183 4.30 12.42 -10.02
N VAL A 184 5.39 11.79 -10.48
CA VAL A 184 5.32 10.52 -11.22
C VAL A 184 4.69 9.41 -10.37
N PHE A 185 5.04 9.36 -9.07
CA PHE A 185 4.42 8.45 -8.12
C PHE A 185 2.91 8.66 -8.01
N GLU A 186 2.46 9.90 -7.80
CA GLU A 186 1.02 10.18 -7.66
C GLU A 186 0.24 9.82 -8.93
N ILE A 187 0.73 10.23 -10.10
CA ILE A 187 0.09 9.91 -11.39
C ILE A 187 -0.01 8.40 -11.56
N ALA A 188 1.07 7.67 -11.29
CA ALA A 188 1.10 6.20 -11.41
C ALA A 188 0.11 5.51 -10.46
N TRP A 189 0.00 5.97 -9.21
CA TRP A 189 -0.88 5.37 -8.21
C TRP A 189 -2.35 5.66 -8.49
N PHE A 190 -2.71 6.89 -8.87
CA PHE A 190 -4.08 7.18 -9.30
C PHE A 190 -4.44 6.47 -10.60
N TYR A 191 -3.51 6.37 -11.54
CA TYR A 191 -3.70 5.58 -12.77
C TYR A 191 -3.95 4.10 -12.48
N ALA A 192 -3.15 3.50 -11.59
CA ALA A 192 -3.33 2.12 -11.15
C ALA A 192 -4.67 1.92 -10.41
N SER A 193 -5.08 2.92 -9.62
CA SER A 193 -6.39 2.92 -8.95
C SER A 193 -7.54 2.86 -9.95
N ILE A 194 -7.59 3.82 -10.89
CA ILE A 194 -8.65 3.94 -11.90
C ILE A 194 -8.66 2.69 -12.78
N SER A 195 -7.51 2.26 -13.28
CA SER A 195 -7.40 1.07 -14.14
C SER A 195 -7.91 -0.18 -13.43
N SER A 196 -7.54 -0.37 -12.16
CA SER A 196 -8.00 -1.53 -11.37
C SER A 196 -9.50 -1.50 -11.08
N LEU A 197 -10.12 -0.31 -10.96
CA LEU A 197 -11.56 -0.16 -10.80
C LEU A 197 -12.32 -0.39 -12.12
N LEU A 198 -11.77 0.08 -13.24
CA LEU A 198 -12.36 -0.15 -14.57
C LEU A 198 -12.41 -1.64 -14.95
N GLU A 199 -11.41 -2.44 -14.52
CA GLU A 199 -11.46 -3.89 -14.69
C GLU A 199 -12.61 -4.55 -13.92
N VAL A 200 -13.08 -3.94 -12.83
CA VAL A 200 -14.24 -4.46 -12.08
C VAL A 200 -15.53 -4.25 -12.88
N SER A 201 -15.66 -3.12 -13.58
CA SER A 201 -16.81 -2.79 -14.42
C SER A 201 -16.80 -3.48 -15.79
N ALA A 202 -15.63 -3.81 -16.34
CA ALA A 202 -15.51 -4.40 -17.68
C ALA A 202 -15.77 -5.92 -17.73
N VAL A 203 -15.81 -6.60 -16.58
CA VAL A 203 -16.15 -8.02 -16.50
C VAL A 203 -17.67 -8.10 -16.30
N GLU A 204 -18.43 -7.95 -17.38
CA GLU A 204 -19.84 -8.35 -17.47
C GLU A 204 -19.95 -9.77 -18.01
#